data_AF-I0JLM6-F1
#
_entry.id   AF-I0JLM6-F1
#
_cell.length_a   1.000
_cell.length_b   1.000
_cell.length_c   1.000
_cell.angle_alpha   90.00
_cell.angle_beta   90.00
_cell.angle_gamma   90.00
#
_symmetry.space_group_name_H-M   'P 1'
#
loop_
_entity.id
_entity.type
_entity.pdbx_description
1 polymer ?
#
loop_
_entity_poly.entity_id
_entity_poly.type
_entity_poly.pdbx_seq_one_letter_code
_entity_poly.pdbx_strand_id
1 'polypeptide(L)'
;MKKIWFRISKVLLIIGIYSLFFYLSVGDYHVPLGTGFEIQGEKTIVEEYDWKGEVSSQYTIASSHLDDSIKPHVLPQRFKQVFAGMVLIALIPFQIAYEVIGERFFPRSRPYINRFWHVVLSIVGLCIYVAAVIFLVTKYQEHIAESEAYLKTLEPYLMKK
;
A
#
# COMPACT_ATOMS: atom_id res chain seq x y z
N MET A 1 11.18 -35.50 0.76
CA MET A 1 10.08 -34.75 0.13
C MET A 1 9.60 -33.55 0.95
N LYS A 2 9.25 -33.67 2.25
CA LYS A 2 8.69 -32.56 3.06
C LYS A 2 9.53 -31.25 3.08
N LYS A 3 10.88 -31.36 3.10
CA LYS A 3 11.80 -30.20 3.01
C LYS A 3 11.73 -29.47 1.65
N ILE A 4 11.50 -30.19 0.56
CA ILE A 4 11.37 -29.63 -0.79
C ILE A 4 10.04 -28.89 -0.89
N TRP A 5 8.95 -29.50 -0.40
CA TRP A 5 7.63 -28.86 -0.31
C TRP A 5 7.66 -27.56 0.50
N PHE A 6 8.36 -27.53 1.64
CA PHE A 6 8.53 -26.31 2.44
C PHE A 6 9.35 -25.22 1.72
N ARG A 7 10.33 -25.60 0.88
CA ARG A 7 11.07 -24.64 0.06
C ARG A 7 10.19 -24.07 -1.07
N ILE A 8 9.40 -24.93 -1.72
CA ILE A 8 8.46 -24.51 -2.77
C ILE A 8 7.39 -23.58 -2.19
N SER A 9 6.84 -23.89 -0.99
CA SER A 9 5.85 -23.02 -0.35
C SER A 9 6.40 -21.64 0.00
N LYS A 10 7.68 -21.53 0.40
CA LYS A 10 8.34 -20.23 0.59
C LYS A 10 8.42 -19.42 -0.71
N VAL A 11 8.83 -20.07 -1.81
CA VAL A 11 8.91 -19.40 -3.11
C VAL A 11 7.52 -18.94 -3.56
N LEU A 12 6.50 -19.79 -3.42
CA LEU A 12 5.11 -19.44 -3.72
C LEU A 12 4.60 -18.29 -2.84
N LEU A 13 4.95 -18.26 -1.55
CA LEU A 13 4.59 -17.18 -0.64
C LEU A 13 5.20 -15.85 -1.09
N ILE A 14 6.49 -15.83 -1.47
CA ILE A 14 7.14 -14.63 -2.00
C ILE A 14 6.46 -14.17 -3.29
N ILE A 15 6.21 -15.08 -4.23
CA ILE A 15 5.48 -14.77 -5.48
C ILE A 15 4.09 -14.21 -5.16
N GLY A 16 3.38 -14.79 -4.19
CA GLY A 16 2.07 -14.31 -3.74
C GLY A 16 2.13 -12.90 -3.17
N ILE A 17 3.13 -12.57 -2.34
CA ILE A 17 3.32 -11.22 -1.81
C ILE A 17 3.55 -10.22 -2.95
N TYR A 18 4.42 -10.53 -3.91
CA TYR A 18 4.67 -9.65 -5.05
C TYR A 18 3.44 -9.51 -5.95
N SER A 19 2.69 -10.60 -6.17
CA SER A 19 1.46 -10.58 -6.95
C SER A 19 0.40 -9.71 -6.27
N LEU A 20 0.27 -9.81 -4.95
CA LEU A 20 -0.62 -8.96 -4.15
C LEU A 20 -0.19 -7.50 -4.22
N PHE A 21 1.10 -7.19 -4.12
CA PHE A 21 1.61 -5.83 -4.29
C PHE A 21 1.24 -5.26 -5.67
N PHE A 22 1.45 -6.03 -6.73
CA PHE A 22 1.11 -5.59 -8.08
C PHE A 22 -0.39 -5.36 -8.24
N TYR A 23 -1.21 -6.28 -7.72
CA TYR A 23 -2.66 -6.15 -7.70
C TYR A 23 -3.10 -4.90 -6.94
N LEU A 24 -2.53 -4.62 -5.77
CA LEU A 24 -2.87 -3.42 -4.99
C LEU A 24 -2.30 -2.13 -5.60
N SER A 25 -1.19 -2.18 -6.34
CA SER A 25 -0.58 -0.99 -6.93
C SER A 25 -1.31 -0.51 -8.18
N VAL A 26 -1.86 -1.45 -8.98
CA VAL A 26 -2.41 -1.17 -10.31
C VAL A 26 -3.90 -1.51 -10.43
N GLY A 27 -4.43 -2.32 -9.50
CA GLY A 27 -5.80 -2.80 -9.56
C GLY A 27 -6.85 -1.70 -9.46
N ASP A 28 -8.03 -2.01 -9.97
CA ASP A 28 -9.18 -1.12 -9.92
C ASP A 28 -10.01 -1.40 -8.66
N TYR A 29 -9.60 -0.78 -7.56
CA TYR A 29 -10.30 -0.85 -6.27
C TYR A 29 -10.20 0.49 -5.55
N HIS A 30 -11.10 0.69 -4.60
CA HIS A 30 -11.14 1.90 -3.76
C HIS A 30 -10.15 1.78 -2.60
N VAL A 31 -9.24 2.73 -2.51
CA VAL A 31 -8.27 2.78 -1.41
C VAL A 31 -8.94 3.42 -0.20
N PRO A 32 -8.91 2.79 0.99
CA PRO A 32 -9.46 3.37 2.21
C PRO A 32 -8.91 4.77 2.50
N LEU A 33 -9.75 5.73 2.88
CA LEU A 33 -9.35 7.13 3.14
C LEU A 33 -8.71 7.82 1.91
N GLY A 34 -8.88 7.26 0.72
CA GLY A 34 -8.40 7.85 -0.53
C GLY A 34 -9.48 8.62 -1.27
N THR A 35 -9.12 9.12 -2.45
CA THR A 35 -10.06 9.76 -3.39
C THR A 35 -10.05 9.08 -4.74
N GLY A 36 -11.23 9.03 -5.36
CA GLY A 36 -11.45 8.58 -6.73
C GLY A 36 -11.91 9.74 -7.61
N PHE A 37 -11.50 9.70 -8.88
CA PHE A 37 -11.96 10.62 -9.91
C PHE A 37 -12.50 9.78 -11.07
N GLU A 38 -13.79 9.89 -11.35
CA GLU A 38 -14.42 9.24 -12.50
C GLU A 38 -14.88 10.32 -13.49
N ILE A 39 -14.44 10.22 -14.74
CA ILE A 39 -14.81 11.17 -15.79
C ILE A 39 -16.04 10.62 -16.52
N GLN A 40 -17.17 11.31 -16.41
CA GLN A 40 -18.43 11.01 -17.10
C GLN A 40 -18.81 12.15 -18.05
N GLY A 41 -18.27 12.11 -19.27
CA GLY A 41 -18.55 13.12 -20.31
C GLY A 41 -17.99 14.49 -19.93
N GLU A 42 -18.87 15.49 -19.79
CA GLU A 42 -18.50 16.86 -19.38
C GLU A 42 -18.47 17.06 -17.85
N LYS A 43 -18.68 15.99 -17.08
CA LYS A 43 -18.69 16.03 -15.62
C LYS A 43 -17.67 15.04 -15.06
N THR A 44 -16.92 15.48 -14.06
CA THR A 44 -16.04 14.64 -13.27
C THR A 44 -16.70 14.41 -11.91
N ILE A 45 -16.89 13.14 -11.56
CA ILE A 45 -17.34 12.71 -10.26
C ILE A 45 -16.11 12.53 -9.37
N VAL A 46 -16.14 13.16 -8.21
CA VAL A 46 -15.12 13.02 -7.17
C VAL A 46 -15.70 12.24 -6.02
N GLU A 47 -15.06 11.14 -5.67
CA GLU A 47 -15.49 10.24 -4.59
C GLU A 47 -14.46 10.26 -3.47
N GLU A 48 -14.90 10.52 -2.25
CA GLU A 48 -14.12 10.30 -1.05
C GLU A 48 -14.47 8.94 -0.47
N TYR A 49 -13.46 8.16 -0.12
CA TYR A 49 -13.67 6.84 0.48
C TYR A 49 -13.46 6.87 1.99
N ASP A 50 -14.30 6.16 2.73
CA ASP A 50 -14.15 5.96 4.16
C ASP A 50 -13.00 4.98 4.48
N TRP A 51 -12.83 4.63 5.77
CA TRP A 51 -11.82 3.69 6.22
C TRP A 51 -12.02 2.25 5.72
N LYS A 52 -13.21 1.91 5.19
CA LYS A 52 -13.51 0.61 4.58
C LYS A 52 -13.31 0.62 3.06
N GLY A 53 -13.15 1.79 2.45
CA GLY A 53 -13.15 1.95 1.00
C GLY A 53 -14.56 2.12 0.41
N GLU A 54 -15.57 2.38 1.25
CA GLU A 54 -16.92 2.73 0.81
C GLU A 54 -17.00 4.23 0.50
N VAL A 55 -17.87 4.63 -0.43
CA VAL A 55 -18.05 6.06 -0.77
C VAL A 55 -18.67 6.79 0.42
N SER A 56 -17.89 7.68 1.04
CA SER A 56 -18.33 8.55 2.13
C SER A 56 -19.00 9.81 1.59
N SER A 57 -18.41 10.41 0.57
CA SER A 57 -18.88 11.65 -0.05
C SER A 57 -18.73 11.56 -1.56
N GLN A 58 -19.73 12.04 -2.30
CA GLN A 58 -19.69 12.12 -3.75
C GLN A 58 -20.00 13.56 -4.18
N TYR A 59 -19.16 14.10 -5.05
CA TYR A 59 -19.30 15.44 -5.60
C TYR A 59 -19.24 15.40 -7.12
N THR A 60 -19.89 16.36 -7.76
CA THR A 60 -19.82 16.52 -9.22
C THR A 60 -19.23 17.88 -9.56
N ILE A 61 -18.25 17.90 -10.47
CA ILE A 61 -17.66 19.12 -11.03
C ILE A 61 -17.79 19.07 -12.54
N ALA A 62 -18.07 20.20 -13.19
CA ALA A 62 -17.96 20.28 -14.65
C ALA A 62 -16.48 20.18 -15.05
N SER A 63 -16.16 19.30 -15.99
CA SER A 63 -14.78 19.01 -16.38
C SER A 63 -14.01 20.25 -16.86
N SER A 64 -14.70 21.31 -17.30
CA SER A 64 -14.13 22.62 -17.63
C SER A 64 -13.50 23.37 -16.45
N HIS A 65 -13.86 23.01 -15.21
CA HIS A 65 -13.30 23.58 -13.97
C HIS A 65 -12.24 22.70 -13.32
N LEU A 66 -12.08 21.45 -13.77
CA LEU A 66 -10.86 20.70 -13.46
C LEU A 66 -9.74 21.30 -14.32
N ASP A 67 -8.78 21.92 -13.67
CA ASP A 67 -7.52 22.29 -14.31
C ASP A 67 -6.96 21.05 -15.02
N ASP A 68 -6.53 21.17 -16.29
CA ASP A 68 -5.94 20.10 -17.15
C ASP A 68 -4.71 19.41 -16.53
N SER A 69 -4.38 19.76 -15.29
CA SER A 69 -3.40 19.15 -14.44
C SER A 69 -3.55 17.63 -14.36
N ILE A 70 -2.42 16.93 -14.39
CA ILE A 70 -2.30 15.46 -14.30
C ILE A 70 -2.71 14.94 -12.90
N LYS A 71 -2.98 15.83 -11.94
CA LYS A 71 -3.26 15.51 -10.53
C LYS A 71 -4.45 14.57 -10.28
N PRO A 72 -5.62 14.72 -10.95
CA PRO A 72 -6.78 13.83 -10.75
C PRO A 72 -6.48 12.38 -11.11
N HIS A 73 -5.54 12.15 -12.02
CA HIS A 73 -5.13 10.81 -12.45
C HIS A 73 -3.97 10.26 -11.60
N VAL A 74 -3.07 11.14 -11.14
CA VAL A 74 -1.85 10.75 -10.43
C VAL A 74 -2.08 10.54 -8.93
N LEU A 75 -3.00 11.30 -8.29
CA LEU A 75 -3.26 11.18 -6.85
C LEU A 75 -3.78 9.78 -6.47
N PRO A 76 -4.84 9.25 -7.12
CA PRO A 76 -5.37 7.93 -6.78
C PRO A 76 -4.32 6.82 -6.99
N GLN A 77 -3.51 6.95 -8.03
CA GLN A 77 -2.43 6.00 -8.30
C GLN A 77 -1.32 6.05 -7.23
N ARG A 78 -0.96 7.25 -6.75
CA ARG A 78 -0.01 7.41 -5.63
C ARG A 78 -0.55 6.81 -4.34
N PHE A 79 -1.84 7.00 -4.03
CA PHE A 79 -2.50 6.35 -2.89
C PHE A 79 -2.41 4.83 -2.97
N LYS A 80 -2.74 4.24 -4.14
CA LYS A 80 -2.63 2.80 -4.37
C LYS A 80 -1.21 2.28 -4.14
N GLN A 81 -0.20 2.98 -4.66
CA GLN A 81 1.21 2.60 -4.48
C GLN A 81 1.65 2.64 -3.02
N VAL A 82 1.32 3.70 -2.28
CA VAL A 82 1.69 3.82 -0.86
C VAL A 82 0.94 2.80 -0.02
N PHE A 83 -0.36 2.59 -0.29
CA PHE A 83 -1.16 1.57 0.37
C PHE A 83 -0.62 0.15 0.13
N ALA A 84 -0.29 -0.19 -1.12
CA ALA A 84 0.33 -1.47 -1.46
C ALA A 84 1.67 -1.66 -0.71
N GLY A 85 2.47 -0.59 -0.59
CA GLY A 85 3.69 -0.58 0.23
C GLY A 85 3.42 -0.88 1.70
N MET A 86 2.39 -0.26 2.29
CA MET A 86 2.01 -0.49 3.69
C MET A 86 1.59 -1.94 3.92
N VAL A 87 0.78 -2.51 3.02
CA VAL A 87 0.38 -3.93 3.09
C VAL A 87 1.61 -4.84 2.98
N LEU A 88 2.55 -4.54 2.09
CA LEU A 88 3.78 -5.33 1.94
C LEU A 88 4.65 -5.29 3.20
N ILE A 89 4.82 -4.12 3.82
CA ILE A 89 5.53 -3.99 5.10
C ILE A 89 4.81 -4.77 6.20
N ALA A 90 3.48 -4.71 6.26
CA ALA A 90 2.68 -5.44 7.23
C ALA A 90 2.79 -6.97 7.09
N LEU A 91 3.16 -7.48 5.91
CA LEU A 91 3.38 -8.91 5.65
C LEU A 91 4.76 -9.42 6.12
N ILE A 92 5.73 -8.53 6.34
CA ILE A 92 7.08 -8.92 6.79
C ILE A 92 7.05 -9.69 8.13
N PRO A 93 6.33 -9.25 9.18
CA PRO A 93 6.17 -10.02 10.41
C PRO A 93 5.59 -11.43 10.19
N PHE A 94 4.62 -11.57 9.28
CA PHE A 94 4.02 -12.88 8.95
C PHE A 94 5.04 -13.79 8.26
N GLN A 95 5.86 -13.24 7.35
CA GLN A 95 6.93 -13.99 6.72
C GLN A 95 7.96 -14.46 7.76
N ILE A 96 8.37 -13.59 8.69
CA ILE A 96 9.29 -13.95 9.79
C ILE A 96 8.68 -15.06 10.66
N ALA A 97 7.42 -14.91 11.06
CA ALA A 97 6.71 -15.93 11.85
C ALA A 97 6.64 -17.28 11.11
N TYR A 98 6.33 -17.26 9.80
CA TYR A 98 6.33 -18.45 8.96
C TYR A 98 7.71 -19.12 8.91
N GLU A 99 8.79 -18.34 8.82
CA GLU A 99 10.15 -18.87 8.87
C GLU A 99 10.49 -19.50 10.22
N VAL A 100 10.17 -18.84 11.34
CA VAL A 100 10.45 -19.34 12.70
C VAL A 100 9.70 -20.64 12.98
N ILE A 101 8.42 -20.71 12.62
CA ILE A 101 7.61 -21.92 12.76
C ILE A 101 8.16 -23.02 11.86
N GLY A 102 8.50 -22.68 10.62
CA GLY A 102 9.04 -23.63 9.66
C GLY A 102 10.40 -24.21 10.06
N GLU A 103 11.27 -23.43 10.68
CA GLU A 103 12.56 -23.90 11.21
C GLU A 103 12.40 -24.88 12.39
N ARG A 104 11.34 -24.75 13.18
CA ARG A 104 10.99 -25.73 14.22
C ARG A 104 10.69 -27.11 13.64
N PHE A 105 10.08 -27.19 12.47
CA PHE A 105 9.72 -28.45 11.81
C PHE A 105 10.77 -28.94 10.80
N PHE A 106 11.53 -28.02 10.19
CA PHE A 106 12.54 -28.28 9.18
C PHE A 106 13.81 -27.47 9.48
N PRO A 107 14.60 -27.90 10.48
CA PRO A 107 15.81 -27.17 10.87
C PRO A 107 16.75 -27.04 9.68
N ARG A 108 17.14 -25.80 9.36
CA ARG A 108 18.19 -25.51 8.39
C ARG A 108 19.53 -25.95 8.98
N SER A 109 20.35 -26.61 8.17
CA SER A 109 21.76 -26.84 8.48
C SER A 109 22.43 -25.49 8.69
N ARG A 110 22.99 -25.30 9.90
CA ARG A 110 23.68 -24.13 10.49
C ARG A 110 23.87 -22.91 9.58
N PRO A 111 23.52 -21.69 10.02
CA PRO A 111 23.89 -20.49 9.28
C PRO A 111 25.42 -20.40 9.18
N TYR A 112 25.92 -20.10 7.98
CA TYR A 112 27.35 -19.82 7.72
C TYR A 112 27.85 -18.56 8.44
N ILE A 113 26.95 -17.80 9.08
CA ILE A 113 27.21 -16.50 9.70
C ILE A 113 27.42 -16.68 11.21
N ASN A 114 28.48 -16.06 11.73
CA ASN A 114 28.78 -16.02 13.16
C ASN A 114 27.61 -15.38 13.95
N ARG A 115 27.32 -15.90 15.15
CA ARG A 115 26.22 -15.46 16.02
C ARG A 115 26.24 -13.95 16.27
N PHE A 116 27.42 -13.34 16.42
CA PHE A 116 27.56 -11.90 16.58
C PHE A 116 26.99 -11.12 15.39
N TRP A 117 27.39 -11.49 14.17
CA TRP A 117 26.90 -10.86 12.94
C TRP A 117 25.41 -11.08 12.72
N HIS A 118 24.87 -12.23 13.14
CA HIS A 118 23.42 -12.44 13.11
C HIS A 118 22.68 -11.41 13.96
N VAL A 119 23.14 -11.15 15.20
CA VAL A 119 22.50 -10.16 16.08
C VAL A 119 22.61 -8.75 15.50
N VAL A 120 23.79 -8.37 15.00
CA VAL A 120 24.00 -7.06 14.38
C VAL A 120 23.08 -6.86 13.16
N LEU A 121 23.02 -7.84 12.26
CA LEU A 121 22.16 -7.78 11.07
C LEU A 121 20.67 -7.74 11.44
N SER A 122 20.25 -8.46 12.48
CA SER A 122 18.88 -8.42 12.98
C SER A 122 18.51 -7.03 13.52
N ILE A 123 19.39 -6.37 14.28
CA ILE A 123 19.16 -5.02 14.80
C ILE A 123 19.10 -4.01 13.65
N VAL A 124 20.06 -4.07 12.72
CA VAL A 124 20.09 -3.19 11.54
C VAL A 124 18.81 -3.37 10.70
N GLY A 125 18.40 -4.61 10.46
CA GLY A 125 17.18 -4.93 9.73
C GLY A 125 15.93 -4.39 10.43
N LEU A 126 15.86 -4.47 11.76
CA LEU A 126 14.77 -3.90 12.54
C LEU A 126 14.74 -2.37 12.42
N CYS A 127 15.88 -1.69 12.50
CA CYS A 127 15.95 -0.23 12.32
C CYS A 127 15.47 0.19 10.93
N ILE A 128 15.90 -0.53 9.87
CA ILE A 128 15.45 -0.27 8.50
C ILE A 128 13.94 -0.48 8.37
N TYR A 129 13.41 -1.56 8.96
CA TYR A 129 11.99 -1.84 8.97
C TYR A 129 11.18 -0.72 9.64
N VAL A 130 11.57 -0.30 10.84
CA VAL A 130 10.89 0.79 11.56
C VAL A 130 10.95 2.10 10.78
N ALA A 131 12.11 2.44 10.20
CA ALA A 131 12.25 3.62 9.36
C ALA A 131 11.32 3.57 8.13
N ALA A 132 11.22 2.42 7.47
CA ALA A 132 10.34 2.23 6.33
C ALA A 132 8.85 2.32 6.70
N VAL A 133 8.45 1.76 7.85
CA VAL A 133 7.08 1.91 8.39
C VAL A 133 6.76 3.39 8.59
N ILE A 134 7.62 4.12 9.31
CA ILE A 134 7.41 5.54 9.58
C ILE A 134 7.29 6.32 8.27
N PHE A 135 8.22 6.09 7.33
CA PHE A 135 8.22 6.76 6.03
C PHE A 135 6.92 6.52 5.24
N LEU A 136 6.43 5.27 5.17
CA LEU A 136 5.18 4.98 4.46
C LEU A 136 3.97 5.59 5.14
N VAL A 137 3.89 5.53 6.47
CA VAL A 137 2.78 6.15 7.21
C VAL A 137 2.78 7.67 7.00
N THR A 138 3.94 8.33 7.08
CA THR A 138 4.03 9.77 6.81
C THR A 138 3.66 10.10 5.37
N LYS A 139 4.11 9.31 4.40
CA LYS A 139 3.75 9.51 2.99
C LYS A 139 2.25 9.32 2.73
N TYR A 140 1.64 8.38 3.43
CA TYR A 140 0.20 8.15 3.33
C TYR A 140 -0.58 9.36 3.88
N GLN A 141 -0.19 9.86 5.05
CA GLN A 141 -0.79 11.06 5.64
C GLN A 141 -0.58 12.30 4.78
N GLU A 142 0.60 12.46 4.17
CA GLU A 142 0.86 13.54 3.22
C GLU A 142 -0.12 13.50 2.03
N HIS A 143 -0.38 12.31 1.48
CA HIS A 143 -1.34 12.18 0.37
C HIS A 143 -2.79 12.44 0.81
N ILE A 144 -3.19 12.05 2.03
CA ILE A 144 -4.49 12.43 2.61
C ILE A 144 -4.61 13.95 2.68
N ALA A 145 -3.62 14.63 3.26
CA ALA A 145 -3.62 16.08 3.38
C ALA A 145 -3.59 16.78 2.00
N GLU A 146 -2.84 16.26 1.03
CA GLU A 146 -2.81 16.78 -0.35
C GLU A 146 -4.18 16.62 -1.02
N SER A 147 -4.86 15.49 -0.78
CA SER A 147 -6.22 15.24 -1.28
C SER A 147 -7.24 16.18 -0.65
N GLU A 148 -7.24 16.33 0.67
CA GLU A 148 -8.13 17.26 1.38
C GLU A 148 -7.92 18.71 0.95
N ALA A 149 -6.66 19.13 0.79
CA ALA A 149 -6.33 20.47 0.31
C ALA A 149 -6.85 20.68 -1.13
N TYR A 150 -6.70 19.69 -2.00
CA TYR A 150 -7.21 19.75 -3.36
C TYR A 150 -8.74 19.82 -3.41
N LEU A 151 -9.43 19.01 -2.61
CA LEU A 151 -10.89 19.06 -2.48
C LEU A 151 -11.37 20.42 -1.96
N LYS A 152 -10.67 20.99 -0.99
CA LYS A 152 -10.98 22.33 -0.48
C LYS A 152 -10.79 23.42 -1.54
N THR A 153 -9.78 23.30 -2.41
CA THR A 153 -9.64 24.23 -3.54
C THR A 153 -10.76 24.09 -4.57
N LEU A 154 -11.36 22.90 -4.66
CA LEU A 154 -12.47 22.61 -5.56
C LEU A 154 -13.85 22.92 -4.95
N GLU A 155 -13.95 23.09 -3.62
CA GLU A 155 -15.18 23.42 -2.87
C GLU A 155 -16.10 24.46 -3.53
N PRO A 156 -15.63 25.60 -4.06
CA PRO A 156 -16.52 26.56 -4.74
C PRO A 156 -17.15 26.04 -6.03
N TYR A 157 -16.64 24.94 -6.60
CA TYR A 157 -17.11 24.30 -7.83
C TYR A 157 -17.78 22.94 -7.58
N LEU A 158 -17.66 22.38 -6.37
CA LEU A 158 -18.28 21.11 -6.00
C LEU A 158 -19.79 21.32 -5.87
N MET A 159 -20.57 20.71 -6.76
CA MET A 159 -21.99 20.51 -6.52
C MET A 159 -22.16 19.20 -5.76
N LYS A 160 -22.54 19.30 -4.48
CA LYS A 160 -22.87 18.16 -3.64
C LYS A 160 -24.09 17.46 -4.22
N LYS A 161 -23.99 16.15 -4.43
CA LYS A 161 -25.09 15.33 -4.92
C LYS A 161 -25.94 14.81 -3.77
#